data_AF-A0A162T6D7-F1
#
_entry.id   AF-A0A162T6D7-F1
#
_cell.length_a   1.000
_cell.length_b   1.000
_cell.length_c   1.000
_cell.angle_alpha   90.00
_cell.angle_beta   90.00
_cell.angle_gamma   90.00
#
_symmetry.space_group_name_H-M   'P 1'
#
loop_
_entity.id
_entity.type
_entity.pdbx_description
1 polymer ?
#
loop_
_entity_poly.entity_id
_entity_poly.type
_entity_poly.pdbx_seq_one_letter_code
_entity_poly.pdbx_strand_id
1 'polypeptide(L)'
;MQETDEQQPAVNGPVNLEQAEFILSLSSKKNGAFKSMMHLLRQIESQIEARRKQNTQFYQVVRVVDERYRRKMYANQQLIQRIHSEITYIVHDMDQLTCRRTALKEELDAHEQELADIRDYAEQRRNKKSKRERQYHQLYHVPLVAAQYKKKYMRARDKNSDAEEKVSEIRAVVDSCQRAIGELSKSLGDCQRKKEQLALNQQDVENQTKETQDLMTSLQEGCKFWQGFDQHQSITAQKAVTHFIESLQRSSANSTTLRQSVDPNNDIVKLFRMALYEYGEAEKYADQRWGHLHVEFDCAKCQVSQVGWPKPDKVRPNNLLCAACYQEYRTSMILEKKMTGVSQQLLNLPGGSMLSFSSQSTLNSTASASDDTSTKSNKPGFKKMFNMLKGNKKKNRSSSNDSTTTSASFIEPQRNSRMMMA
;
A
#
# COMPACT_ATOMS: atom_id res chain seq x y z
N MET A 1 -34.71 29.84 51.33
CA MET A 1 -33.90 28.59 51.37
C MET A 1 -33.67 28.20 49.92
N GLN A 2 -32.41 28.07 49.49
CA GLN A 2 -32.09 27.71 48.11
C GLN A 2 -32.18 26.19 47.97
N GLU A 3 -33.02 25.72 47.05
CA GLU A 3 -32.92 24.35 46.54
C GLU A 3 -31.67 24.30 45.67
N THR A 4 -30.63 23.62 46.14
CA THR A 4 -29.43 23.35 45.35
C THR A 4 -29.79 22.34 44.26
N ASP A 5 -29.68 22.76 43.01
CA ASP A 5 -29.87 21.93 41.82
C ASP A 5 -28.83 20.80 41.84
N GLU A 6 -29.24 19.61 42.31
CA GLU A 6 -28.39 18.43 42.48
C GLU A 6 -28.05 17.88 41.08
N GLN A 7 -26.94 18.35 40.50
CA GLN A 7 -26.44 17.94 39.20
C GLN A 7 -26.43 16.41 39.09
N GLN A 8 -27.38 15.85 38.34
CA GLN A 8 -27.41 14.42 38.07
C GLN A 8 -26.16 14.06 37.27
N PRO A 9 -25.24 13.23 37.78
CA PRO A 9 -24.09 12.79 37.02
C PRO A 9 -24.59 12.07 35.76
N ALA A 10 -23.94 12.33 34.62
CA ALA A 10 -24.42 11.90 33.31
C ALA A 10 -24.67 10.38 33.30
N VAL A 11 -25.95 9.99 33.33
CA VAL A 11 -26.41 8.60 33.50
C VAL A 11 -25.92 7.66 32.38
N ASN A 12 -25.34 8.20 31.30
CA ASN A 12 -24.74 7.46 30.18
C ASN A 12 -23.21 7.35 30.24
N GLY A 13 -22.57 7.59 31.39
CA GLY A 13 -21.13 7.46 31.58
C GLY A 13 -20.58 6.02 31.47
N PRO A 14 -19.25 5.83 31.36
CA PRO A 14 -18.61 4.52 31.36
C PRO A 14 -18.77 3.81 32.71
N VAL A 15 -18.66 2.48 32.71
CA VAL A 15 -18.85 1.67 33.92
C VAL A 15 -17.63 1.82 34.83
N ASN A 16 -17.78 2.57 35.92
CA ASN A 16 -16.66 2.93 36.79
C ASN A 16 -17.03 2.91 38.30
N LEU A 17 -16.04 3.18 39.15
CA LEU A 17 -16.23 3.28 40.60
C LEU A 17 -17.19 4.41 40.99
N GLU A 18 -17.20 5.55 40.28
CA GLU A 18 -18.10 6.67 40.57
C GLU A 18 -19.58 6.27 40.40
N GLN A 19 -19.90 5.48 39.37
CA GLN A 19 -21.22 4.91 39.14
C GLN A 19 -21.58 3.90 40.26
N ALA A 20 -20.61 3.15 40.77
CA ALA A 20 -20.80 2.28 41.93
C ALA A 20 -21.13 3.08 43.20
N GLU A 21 -20.32 4.09 43.56
CA GLU A 21 -20.57 4.98 44.70
C GLU A 21 -21.93 5.68 44.59
N PHE A 22 -22.28 6.16 43.39
CA PHE A 22 -23.56 6.80 43.14
C PHE A 22 -24.73 5.84 43.42
N ILE A 23 -24.69 4.60 42.93
CA ILE A 23 -25.72 3.58 43.21
C ILE A 23 -25.83 3.31 44.72
N LEU A 24 -24.71 3.18 45.43
CA LEU A 24 -24.71 2.95 46.88
C LEU A 24 -25.30 4.14 47.64
N SER A 25 -25.00 5.38 47.21
CA SER A 25 -25.54 6.62 47.81
C SER A 25 -27.06 6.71 47.75
N LEU A 26 -27.71 6.12 46.73
CA LEU A 26 -29.17 6.15 46.55
C LEU A 26 -29.93 5.46 47.69
N SER A 27 -29.30 4.52 48.42
CA SER A 27 -29.87 3.86 49.60
C SER A 27 -30.23 4.82 50.74
N SER A 28 -29.67 6.04 50.73
CA SER A 28 -30.00 7.10 51.68
C SER A 28 -31.35 7.78 51.38
N LYS A 29 -31.80 7.80 50.11
CA LYS A 29 -32.97 8.56 49.65
C LYS A 29 -34.28 7.89 50.12
N LYS A 30 -35.19 8.69 50.70
CA LYS A 30 -36.36 8.18 51.45
C LYS A 30 -37.40 7.44 50.59
N ASN A 31 -37.59 7.86 49.33
CA ASN A 31 -38.59 7.30 48.40
C ASN A 31 -37.92 6.85 47.10
N GLY A 32 -38.34 5.72 46.54
CA GLY A 32 -37.93 5.26 45.20
C GLY A 32 -36.52 4.66 45.08
N ALA A 33 -35.68 4.72 46.13
CA ALA A 33 -34.29 4.26 46.11
C ALA A 33 -34.07 2.89 45.44
N PHE A 34 -34.81 1.86 45.89
CA PHE A 34 -34.74 0.51 45.31
C PHE A 34 -34.99 0.48 43.80
N LYS A 35 -36.01 1.21 43.32
CA LYS A 35 -36.35 1.26 41.88
C LYS A 35 -35.24 1.93 41.07
N SER A 36 -34.66 3.01 41.58
CA SER A 36 -33.55 3.72 40.94
C SER A 36 -32.26 2.90 40.93
N MET A 37 -31.91 2.25 42.05
CA MET A 37 -30.76 1.33 42.12
C MET A 37 -30.91 0.16 41.15
N MET A 38 -32.08 -0.50 41.14
CA MET A 38 -32.38 -1.59 40.22
C MET A 38 -32.29 -1.17 38.75
N HIS A 39 -32.77 0.03 38.39
CA HIS A 39 -32.64 0.57 37.05
C HIS A 39 -31.16 0.72 36.64
N LEU A 40 -30.36 1.37 37.49
CA LEU A 40 -28.93 1.61 37.21
C LEU A 40 -28.12 0.31 37.17
N LEU A 41 -28.42 -0.68 38.00
CA LEU A 41 -27.75 -1.98 37.97
C LEU A 41 -28.07 -2.76 36.68
N ARG A 42 -29.33 -2.75 36.24
CA ARG A 42 -29.72 -3.31 34.93
C ARG A 42 -29.07 -2.55 33.77
N GLN A 43 -28.86 -1.24 33.92
CA GLN A 43 -28.13 -0.43 32.95
C GLN A 43 -26.65 -0.84 32.88
N ILE A 44 -25.99 -1.07 34.02
CA ILE A 44 -24.61 -1.59 34.06
C ILE A 44 -24.52 -2.97 33.40
N GLU A 45 -25.44 -3.90 33.68
CA GLU A 45 -25.48 -5.20 32.96
C GLU A 45 -25.57 -5.00 31.44
N SER A 46 -26.41 -4.06 30.99
CA SER A 46 -26.54 -3.72 29.56
C SER A 46 -25.30 -3.06 28.97
N GLN A 47 -24.59 -2.21 29.73
CA GLN A 47 -23.32 -1.60 29.33
C GLN A 47 -22.22 -2.66 29.19
N ILE A 48 -22.09 -3.57 30.15
CA ILE A 48 -21.14 -4.69 30.09
C ILE A 48 -21.43 -5.57 28.87
N GLU A 49 -22.69 -5.94 28.63
CA GLU A 49 -23.07 -6.74 27.46
C GLU A 49 -22.83 -5.99 26.13
N ALA A 50 -23.04 -4.67 26.10
CA ALA A 50 -22.74 -3.82 24.95
C ALA A 50 -21.23 -3.78 24.66
N ARG A 51 -20.37 -3.68 25.68
CA ARG A 51 -18.91 -3.72 25.51
C ARG A 51 -18.44 -5.09 25.00
N ARG A 52 -18.97 -6.22 25.52
CA ARG A 52 -18.66 -7.56 24.97
C ARG A 52 -19.05 -7.70 23.48
N LYS A 53 -20.16 -7.07 23.06
CA LYS A 53 -20.56 -6.99 21.65
C LYS A 53 -19.64 -6.10 20.80
N GLN A 54 -19.03 -5.06 21.38
CA GLN A 54 -18.00 -4.24 20.73
C GLN A 54 -16.68 -5.03 20.61
N ASN A 55 -16.24 -5.70 21.66
CA ASN A 55 -15.05 -6.56 21.65
C ASN A 55 -15.18 -7.67 20.60
N THR A 56 -16.37 -8.28 20.49
CA THR A 56 -16.68 -9.24 19.42
C THR A 56 -16.51 -8.65 18.01
N GLN A 57 -16.95 -7.40 17.78
CA GLN A 57 -16.74 -6.70 16.51
C GLN A 57 -15.26 -6.35 16.30
N PHE A 58 -14.52 -6.01 17.36
CA PHE A 58 -13.08 -5.76 17.31
C PHE A 58 -12.33 -7.00 16.82
N TYR A 59 -12.60 -8.19 17.38
CA TYR A 59 -11.98 -9.44 16.91
C TYR A 59 -12.30 -9.74 15.44
N GLN A 60 -13.53 -9.49 15.00
CA GLN A 60 -13.95 -9.69 13.61
C GLN A 60 -13.21 -8.75 12.66
N VAL A 61 -13.12 -7.46 13.00
CA VAL A 61 -12.36 -6.46 12.24
C VAL A 61 -10.89 -6.87 12.16
N VAL A 62 -10.24 -7.14 13.31
CA VAL A 62 -8.83 -7.54 13.35
C VAL A 62 -8.58 -8.79 12.52
N ARG A 63 -9.46 -9.81 12.54
CA ARG A 63 -9.29 -11.03 11.73
C ARG A 63 -9.28 -10.75 10.22
N VAL A 64 -10.18 -9.90 9.73
CA VAL A 64 -10.24 -9.55 8.28
C VAL A 64 -9.05 -8.67 7.88
N VAL A 65 -8.69 -7.74 8.76
CA VAL A 65 -7.57 -6.81 8.59
C VAL A 65 -6.22 -7.56 8.61
N ASP A 66 -6.06 -8.55 9.48
CA ASP A 66 -4.91 -9.47 9.58
C ASP A 66 -4.68 -10.23 8.26
N GLU A 67 -5.74 -10.74 7.65
CA GLU A 67 -5.64 -11.40 6.34
C GLU A 67 -5.22 -10.43 5.23
N ARG A 68 -5.79 -9.22 5.20
CA ARG A 68 -5.39 -8.16 4.24
C ARG A 68 -3.92 -7.80 4.39
N TYR A 69 -3.48 -7.48 5.60
CA TYR A 69 -2.11 -7.03 5.85
C TYR A 69 -1.08 -8.13 5.65
N ARG A 70 -1.37 -9.40 5.98
CA ARG A 70 -0.48 -10.53 5.60
C ARG A 70 -0.28 -10.63 4.10
N ARG A 71 -1.34 -10.48 3.30
CA ARG A 71 -1.24 -10.46 1.83
C ARG A 71 -0.42 -9.25 1.34
N LYS A 72 -0.61 -8.06 1.95
CA LYS A 72 0.19 -6.85 1.66
C LYS A 72 1.67 -7.06 1.97
N MET A 73 2.00 -7.60 3.15
CA MET A 73 3.39 -7.91 3.54
C MET A 73 4.03 -8.94 2.61
N TYR A 74 3.32 -9.99 2.23
CA TYR A 74 3.83 -11.00 1.30
C TYR A 74 4.09 -10.40 -0.10
N ALA A 75 3.20 -9.53 -0.60
CA ALA A 75 3.41 -8.79 -1.85
C ALA A 75 4.63 -7.85 -1.76
N ASN A 76 4.80 -7.15 -0.63
CA ASN A 76 5.97 -6.31 -0.38
C ASN A 76 7.27 -7.13 -0.32
N GLN A 77 7.27 -8.30 0.32
CA GLN A 77 8.43 -9.20 0.35
C GLN A 77 8.82 -9.68 -1.06
N GLN A 78 7.83 -10.05 -1.90
CA GLN A 78 8.10 -10.35 -3.31
C GLN A 78 8.65 -9.14 -4.08
N LEU A 79 8.17 -7.93 -3.79
CA LEU A 79 8.66 -6.70 -4.42
C LEU A 79 10.12 -6.40 -4.03
N ILE A 80 10.46 -6.52 -2.75
CA ILE A 80 11.85 -6.40 -2.25
C ILE A 80 12.76 -7.41 -2.96
N GLN A 81 12.34 -8.67 -3.08
CA GLN A 81 13.12 -9.71 -3.79
C GLN A 81 13.33 -9.36 -5.28
N ARG A 82 12.31 -8.83 -5.96
CA ARG A 82 12.44 -8.37 -7.36
C ARG A 82 13.42 -7.20 -7.46
N ILE A 83 13.28 -6.19 -6.61
CA ILE A 83 14.19 -5.03 -6.57
C ILE A 83 15.64 -5.48 -6.32
N HIS A 84 15.85 -6.39 -5.36
CA HIS A 84 17.17 -6.95 -5.09
C HIS A 84 17.77 -7.70 -6.30
N SER A 85 16.96 -8.49 -7.00
CA SER A 85 17.41 -9.17 -8.23
C SER A 85 17.75 -8.19 -9.37
N GLU A 86 17.00 -7.09 -9.49
CA GLU A 86 17.25 -6.05 -10.49
C GLU A 86 18.50 -5.21 -10.15
N ILE A 87 18.72 -4.89 -8.88
CA ILE A 87 19.97 -4.27 -8.40
C ILE A 87 21.17 -5.18 -8.70
N THR A 88 21.06 -6.48 -8.45
CA THR A 88 22.13 -7.46 -8.71
C THR A 88 22.46 -7.53 -10.21
N TYR A 89 21.43 -7.55 -11.06
CA TYR A 89 21.58 -7.50 -12.51
C TYR A 89 22.29 -6.20 -12.96
N ILE A 90 21.87 -5.04 -12.44
CA ILE A 90 22.48 -3.74 -12.77
C ILE A 90 23.95 -3.67 -12.32
N VAL A 91 24.30 -4.23 -11.16
CA VAL A 91 25.69 -4.29 -10.68
C VAL A 91 26.56 -5.11 -11.65
N HIS A 92 26.09 -6.29 -12.06
CA HIS A 92 26.78 -7.10 -13.06
C HIS A 92 26.95 -6.37 -14.41
N ASP A 93 25.91 -5.68 -14.90
CA ASP A 93 26.01 -4.86 -16.12
C ASP A 93 26.99 -3.69 -15.97
N MET A 94 27.06 -3.06 -14.79
CA MET A 94 28.07 -2.04 -14.48
C MET A 94 29.49 -2.60 -14.51
N ASP A 95 29.71 -3.81 -13.98
CA ASP A 95 31.02 -4.47 -14.02
C ASP A 95 31.43 -4.77 -15.47
N GLN A 96 30.52 -5.30 -16.30
CA GLN A 96 30.78 -5.53 -17.73
C GLN A 96 31.11 -4.23 -18.50
N LEU A 97 30.32 -3.17 -18.29
CA LEU A 97 30.57 -1.86 -18.89
C LEU A 97 31.91 -1.27 -18.42
N THR A 98 32.30 -1.51 -17.17
CA THR A 98 33.59 -1.07 -16.62
C THR A 98 34.75 -1.80 -17.27
N CYS A 99 34.70 -3.13 -17.37
CA CYS A 99 35.72 -3.94 -18.06
C CYS A 99 35.86 -3.56 -19.54
N ARG A 100 34.75 -3.28 -20.23
CA ARG A 100 34.78 -2.81 -21.63
C ARG A 100 35.39 -1.41 -21.75
N ARG A 101 35.13 -0.54 -20.77
CA ARG A 101 35.68 0.82 -20.72
C ARG A 101 37.18 0.82 -20.38
N THR A 102 37.69 -0.11 -19.58
CA THR A 102 39.13 -0.24 -19.34
C THR A 102 39.84 -0.79 -20.57
N ALA A 103 39.30 -1.83 -21.22
CA ALA A 103 39.88 -2.35 -22.47
C ALA A 103 39.96 -1.28 -23.58
N LEU A 104 38.91 -0.47 -23.77
CA LEU A 104 38.95 0.64 -24.74
C LEU A 104 39.92 1.77 -24.37
N LYS A 105 40.25 1.95 -23.08
CA LYS A 105 41.29 2.90 -22.66
C LYS A 105 42.69 2.36 -22.98
N GLU A 106 42.95 1.09 -22.68
CA GLU A 106 44.20 0.42 -23.05
C GLU A 106 44.42 0.44 -24.58
N GLU A 107 43.34 0.25 -25.35
CA GLU A 107 43.37 0.38 -26.81
C GLU A 107 43.60 1.84 -27.26
N LEU A 108 42.94 2.81 -26.63
CA LEU A 108 43.14 4.24 -26.90
C LEU A 108 44.60 4.66 -26.63
N ASP A 109 45.16 4.29 -25.48
CA ASP A 109 46.54 4.63 -25.09
C ASP A 109 47.54 4.04 -26.09
N ALA A 110 47.30 2.82 -26.60
CA ALA A 110 48.10 2.21 -27.65
C ALA A 110 48.02 2.96 -29.00
N HIS A 111 46.81 3.34 -29.44
CA HIS A 111 46.62 4.12 -30.68
C HIS A 111 47.15 5.55 -30.55
N GLU A 112 47.11 6.17 -29.36
CA GLU A 112 47.71 7.49 -29.12
C GLU A 112 49.24 7.45 -29.18
N GLN A 113 49.87 6.37 -28.71
CA GLN A 113 51.31 6.12 -28.90
C GLN A 113 51.66 5.87 -30.37
N GLU A 114 50.93 5.01 -31.09
CA GLU A 114 51.17 4.79 -32.52
C GLU A 114 50.98 6.08 -33.33
N LEU A 115 49.99 6.89 -32.96
CA LEU A 115 49.73 8.20 -33.58
C LEU A 115 50.89 9.18 -33.36
N ALA A 116 51.61 9.12 -32.23
CA ALA A 116 52.82 9.91 -32.03
C ALA A 116 53.93 9.46 -33.00
N ASP A 117 54.22 8.15 -33.06
CA ASP A 117 55.26 7.58 -33.92
C ASP A 117 55.00 7.86 -35.41
N ILE A 118 53.74 7.76 -35.87
CA ILE A 118 53.38 8.06 -37.26
C ILE A 118 53.42 9.57 -37.54
N ARG A 119 53.09 10.45 -36.58
CA ARG A 119 53.25 11.92 -36.74
C ARG A 119 54.71 12.30 -36.95
N ASP A 120 55.63 11.74 -36.15
CA ASP A 120 57.06 11.95 -36.30
C ASP A 120 57.58 11.45 -37.66
N TYR A 121 57.13 10.27 -38.09
CA TYR A 121 57.46 9.74 -39.42
C TYR A 121 56.91 10.62 -40.56
N ALA A 122 55.68 11.12 -40.44
CA ALA A 122 55.07 12.02 -41.41
C ALA A 122 55.83 13.35 -41.49
N GLU A 123 56.27 13.91 -40.35
CA GLU A 123 57.12 15.11 -40.35
C GLU A 123 58.47 14.86 -41.03
N GLN A 124 59.13 13.73 -40.76
CA GLN A 124 60.35 13.35 -41.46
C GLN A 124 60.14 13.23 -42.99
N ARG A 125 58.98 12.73 -43.43
CA ARG A 125 58.59 12.66 -44.84
C ARG A 125 58.34 14.06 -45.43
N ARG A 126 57.65 14.95 -44.71
CA ARG A 126 57.40 16.36 -45.08
C ARG A 126 58.69 17.14 -45.25
N ASN A 127 59.59 17.03 -44.27
CA ASN A 127 60.92 17.62 -44.34
C ASN A 127 61.74 17.07 -45.54
N LYS A 128 61.60 15.78 -45.86
CA LYS A 128 62.27 15.16 -47.03
C LYS A 128 61.67 15.61 -48.37
N LYS A 129 60.33 15.72 -48.47
CA LYS A 129 59.62 16.30 -49.63
C LYS A 129 60.12 17.72 -49.89
N SER A 130 60.05 18.60 -48.89
CA SER A 130 60.46 20.01 -49.00
C SER A 130 61.95 20.20 -49.30
N LYS A 131 62.83 19.25 -48.92
CA LYS A 131 64.24 19.23 -49.35
C LYS A 131 64.38 18.85 -50.84
N ARG A 132 63.63 17.85 -51.34
CA ARG A 132 63.66 17.43 -52.76
C ARG A 132 62.99 18.44 -53.69
N GLU A 133 61.95 19.13 -53.23
CA GLU A 133 61.27 20.21 -53.92
C GLU A 133 62.21 21.38 -54.21
N ARG A 134 62.94 21.85 -53.18
CA ARG A 134 63.98 22.88 -53.33
C ARG A 134 65.08 22.46 -54.32
N GLN A 135 65.57 21.22 -54.23
CA GLN A 135 66.58 20.70 -55.17
C GLN A 135 66.08 20.64 -56.63
N TYR A 136 64.81 20.28 -56.82
CA TYR A 136 64.19 20.29 -58.14
C TYR A 136 64.06 21.74 -58.67
N HIS A 137 63.57 22.67 -57.87
CA HIS A 137 63.46 24.09 -58.25
C HIS A 137 64.82 24.80 -58.45
N GLN A 138 65.91 24.31 -57.87
CA GLN A 138 67.26 24.81 -58.15
C GLN A 138 67.80 24.34 -59.51
N LEU A 139 67.45 23.12 -59.94
CA LEU A 139 68.07 22.44 -61.10
C LEU A 139 67.11 22.23 -62.28
N TYR A 140 65.90 22.79 -62.23
CA TYR A 140 64.85 22.61 -63.25
C TYR A 140 65.25 23.11 -64.66
N HIS A 141 66.15 24.09 -64.72
CA HIS A 141 66.62 24.70 -65.97
C HIS A 141 67.65 23.85 -66.74
N VAL A 142 68.16 22.76 -66.15
CA VAL A 142 69.09 21.82 -66.81
C VAL A 142 68.31 20.55 -67.18
N PRO A 143 67.84 20.35 -68.43
CA PRO A 143 66.79 19.37 -68.74
C PRO A 143 67.07 17.93 -68.29
N LEU A 144 68.30 17.45 -68.49
CA LEU A 144 68.69 16.08 -68.17
C LEU A 144 68.78 15.82 -66.66
N VAL A 145 69.14 16.85 -65.89
CA VAL A 145 69.22 16.82 -64.42
C VAL A 145 67.83 17.04 -63.81
N ALA A 146 67.05 17.97 -64.35
CA ALA A 146 65.66 18.26 -63.98
C ALA A 146 64.79 17.01 -64.03
N ALA A 147 64.90 16.19 -65.08
CA ALA A 147 64.17 14.92 -65.20
C ALA A 147 64.47 13.94 -64.05
N GLN A 148 65.72 13.85 -63.59
CA GLN A 148 66.10 12.99 -62.46
C GLN A 148 65.57 13.54 -61.12
N TYR A 149 65.68 14.85 -60.88
CA TYR A 149 65.19 15.46 -59.65
C TYR A 149 63.65 15.49 -59.58
N LYS A 150 62.95 15.65 -60.71
CA LYS A 150 61.49 15.48 -60.80
C LYS A 150 61.05 14.09 -60.34
N LYS A 151 61.71 13.02 -60.82
CA LYS A 151 61.45 11.64 -60.36
C LYS A 151 61.70 11.46 -58.86
N LYS A 152 62.77 12.07 -58.30
CA LYS A 152 63.08 12.05 -56.86
C LYS A 152 62.05 12.83 -56.02
N TYR A 153 61.55 13.95 -56.54
CA TYR A 153 60.51 14.76 -55.90
C TYR A 153 59.16 14.03 -55.87
N MET A 154 58.68 13.51 -57.01
CA MET A 154 57.41 12.78 -57.07
C MET A 154 57.38 11.62 -56.07
N ARG A 155 58.40 10.75 -56.06
CA ARG A 155 58.54 9.67 -55.07
C ARG A 155 58.58 10.14 -53.60
N ALA A 156 59.00 11.38 -53.33
CA ALA A 156 59.00 11.94 -51.99
C ALA A 156 57.66 12.61 -51.63
N ARG A 157 56.94 13.13 -52.63
CA ARG A 157 55.57 13.64 -52.51
C ARG A 157 54.59 12.51 -52.25
N ASP A 158 54.67 11.43 -53.02
CA ASP A 158 53.75 10.29 -52.91
C ASP A 158 53.93 9.63 -51.54
N LYS A 159 55.17 9.33 -51.13
CA LYS A 159 55.52 8.86 -49.77
C LYS A 159 55.21 9.84 -48.62
N ASN A 160 54.88 11.09 -48.91
CA ASN A 160 54.32 12.00 -47.92
C ASN A 160 52.80 11.84 -47.85
N SER A 161 52.13 11.71 -49.00
CA SER A 161 50.69 11.42 -49.07
C SER A 161 50.37 10.16 -48.27
N ASP A 162 51.08 9.06 -48.52
CA ASP A 162 50.93 7.78 -47.81
C ASP A 162 51.12 7.90 -46.28
N ALA A 163 51.89 8.91 -45.83
CA ALA A 163 52.18 9.13 -44.41
C ALA A 163 51.09 10.00 -43.74
N GLU A 164 50.62 11.05 -44.41
CA GLU A 164 49.52 11.90 -43.92
C GLU A 164 48.17 11.15 -43.93
N GLU A 165 47.99 10.23 -44.88
CA GLU A 165 46.84 9.30 -44.92
C GLU A 165 46.82 8.42 -43.66
N LYS A 166 47.94 7.75 -43.33
CA LYS A 166 48.07 6.97 -42.09
C LYS A 166 47.87 7.79 -40.81
N VAL A 167 48.36 9.03 -40.76
CA VAL A 167 48.06 9.95 -39.63
C VAL A 167 46.55 10.20 -39.51
N SER A 168 45.83 10.27 -40.63
CA SER A 168 44.38 10.50 -40.66
C SER A 168 43.60 9.24 -40.28
N GLU A 169 44.04 8.06 -40.73
CA GLU A 169 43.48 6.75 -40.36
C GLU A 169 43.53 6.54 -38.84
N ILE A 170 44.70 6.67 -38.20
CA ILE A 170 44.82 6.45 -36.75
C ILE A 170 44.07 7.52 -35.94
N ARG A 171 44.04 8.78 -36.39
CA ARG A 171 43.19 9.81 -35.75
C ARG A 171 41.72 9.41 -35.73
N ALA A 172 41.20 8.87 -36.83
CA ALA A 172 39.81 8.42 -36.89
C ALA A 172 39.52 7.26 -35.92
N VAL A 173 40.51 6.38 -35.66
CA VAL A 173 40.43 5.32 -34.64
C VAL A 173 40.43 5.92 -33.23
N VAL A 174 41.38 6.80 -32.91
CA VAL A 174 41.46 7.53 -31.62
C VAL A 174 40.13 8.25 -31.33
N ASP A 175 39.61 9.03 -32.28
CA ASP A 175 38.32 9.73 -32.17
C ASP A 175 37.13 8.77 -32.01
N SER A 176 37.23 7.54 -32.53
CA SER A 176 36.22 6.49 -32.33
C SER A 176 36.27 5.92 -30.91
N CYS A 177 37.47 5.57 -30.42
CA CYS A 177 37.67 5.04 -29.07
C CYS A 177 37.26 6.06 -28.00
N GLN A 178 37.64 7.34 -28.16
CA GLN A 178 37.24 8.42 -27.25
C GLN A 178 35.70 8.59 -27.19
N ARG A 179 35.01 8.50 -28.33
CA ARG A 179 33.53 8.53 -28.37
C ARG A 179 32.92 7.32 -27.67
N ALA A 180 33.40 6.11 -27.94
CA ALA A 180 32.91 4.88 -27.31
C ALA A 180 33.12 4.88 -25.78
N ILE A 181 34.26 5.38 -25.30
CA ILE A 181 34.51 5.57 -23.85
C ILE A 181 33.51 6.56 -23.26
N GLY A 182 33.21 7.66 -23.98
CA GLY A 182 32.22 8.66 -23.58
C GLY A 182 30.80 8.09 -23.49
N GLU A 183 30.42 7.22 -24.41
CA GLU A 183 29.13 6.50 -24.40
C GLU A 183 29.04 5.53 -23.23
N LEU A 184 30.05 4.67 -23.02
CA LEU A 184 30.10 3.76 -21.86
C LEU A 184 30.07 4.51 -20.52
N SER A 185 30.74 5.67 -20.43
CA SER A 185 30.67 6.53 -19.25
C SER A 185 29.27 7.06 -18.96
N LYS A 186 28.46 7.36 -19.99
CA LYS A 186 27.05 7.75 -19.82
C LYS A 186 26.21 6.55 -19.35
N SER A 187 26.35 5.40 -20.00
CA SER A 187 25.63 4.17 -19.62
C SER A 187 25.92 3.75 -18.16
N LEU A 188 27.18 3.86 -17.71
CA LEU A 188 27.54 3.62 -16.31
C LEU A 188 26.83 4.60 -15.35
N GLY A 189 26.73 5.88 -15.71
CA GLY A 189 25.98 6.88 -14.95
C GLY A 189 24.47 6.60 -14.92
N ASP A 190 23.91 6.09 -16.00
CA ASP A 190 22.49 5.70 -16.07
C ASP A 190 22.20 4.47 -15.20
N CYS A 191 23.05 3.44 -15.25
CA CYS A 191 22.98 2.28 -14.38
C CYS A 191 23.10 2.66 -12.89
N GLN A 192 24.05 3.53 -12.54
CA GLN A 192 24.24 4.00 -11.16
C GLN A 192 23.01 4.75 -10.64
N ARG A 193 22.44 5.68 -11.43
CA ARG A 193 21.19 6.39 -11.05
C ARG A 193 20.01 5.44 -10.88
N LYS A 194 19.88 4.43 -11.75
CA LYS A 194 18.82 3.42 -11.64
C LYS A 194 18.99 2.56 -10.38
N LYS A 195 20.22 2.17 -10.05
CA LYS A 195 20.57 1.43 -8.82
C LYS A 195 20.21 2.23 -7.56
N GLU A 196 20.55 3.52 -7.52
CA GLU A 196 20.20 4.42 -6.41
C GLU A 196 18.67 4.56 -6.25
N GLN A 197 17.94 4.75 -7.35
CA GLN A 197 16.48 4.81 -7.32
C GLN A 197 15.85 3.51 -6.81
N LEU A 198 16.37 2.34 -7.24
CA LEU A 198 15.90 1.05 -6.76
C LEU A 198 16.20 0.83 -5.27
N ALA A 199 17.34 1.30 -4.77
CA ALA A 199 17.68 1.22 -3.35
C ALA A 199 16.73 2.07 -2.47
N LEU A 200 16.36 3.28 -2.93
CA LEU A 200 15.34 4.10 -2.25
C LEU A 200 13.97 3.40 -2.26
N ASN A 201 13.54 2.88 -3.42
CA ASN A 201 12.29 2.11 -3.52
C ASN A 201 12.27 0.88 -2.60
N GLN A 202 13.41 0.19 -2.45
CA GLN A 202 13.53 -0.93 -1.50
C GLN A 202 13.30 -0.46 -0.07
N GLN A 203 13.97 0.60 0.35
CA GLN A 203 13.86 1.17 1.70
C GLN A 203 12.41 1.62 2.00
N ASP A 204 11.73 2.24 1.05
CA ASP A 204 10.33 2.64 1.20
C ASP A 204 9.39 1.45 1.41
N VAL A 205 9.59 0.36 0.65
CA VAL A 205 8.79 -0.87 0.79
C VAL A 205 9.10 -1.60 2.10
N GLU A 206 10.36 -1.59 2.56
CA GLU A 206 10.76 -2.10 3.87
C GLU A 206 10.11 -1.31 5.02
N ASN A 207 10.14 0.02 4.95
CA ASN A 207 9.48 0.91 5.92
C ASN A 207 7.97 0.64 6.00
N GLN A 208 7.26 0.61 4.86
CA GLN A 208 5.83 0.28 4.82
C GLN A 208 5.50 -1.11 5.36
N THR A 209 6.40 -2.08 5.16
CA THR A 209 6.26 -3.45 5.68
C THR A 209 6.43 -3.48 7.20
N LYS A 210 7.37 -2.68 7.74
CA LYS A 210 7.57 -2.52 9.18
C LYS A 210 6.38 -1.81 9.83
N GLU A 211 5.92 -0.68 9.31
CA GLU A 211 4.73 0.02 9.79
C GLU A 211 3.50 -0.90 9.82
N THR A 212 3.33 -1.71 8.76
CA THR A 212 2.29 -2.73 8.69
C THR A 212 2.43 -3.78 9.80
N GLN A 213 3.64 -4.29 10.04
CA GLN A 213 3.92 -5.27 11.09
C GLN A 213 3.72 -4.70 12.50
N ASP A 214 4.11 -3.45 12.75
CA ASP A 214 3.96 -2.77 14.04
C ASP A 214 2.46 -2.54 14.35
N LEU A 215 1.68 -2.08 13.37
CA LEU A 215 0.21 -1.98 13.47
C LEU A 215 -0.42 -3.35 13.73
N MET A 216 -0.02 -4.37 12.99
CA MET A 216 -0.52 -5.74 13.18
C MET A 216 -0.19 -6.31 14.56
N THR A 217 0.99 -6.00 15.10
CA THR A 217 1.38 -6.39 16.46
C THR A 217 0.49 -5.71 17.49
N SER A 218 0.26 -4.39 17.37
CA SER A 218 -0.64 -3.63 18.24
C SER A 218 -2.09 -4.16 18.22
N LEU A 219 -2.62 -4.52 17.04
CA LEU A 219 -3.95 -5.13 16.91
C LEU A 219 -4.02 -6.52 17.57
N GLN A 220 -2.97 -7.33 17.47
CA GLN A 220 -2.88 -8.65 18.13
C GLN A 220 -2.75 -8.53 19.65
N GLU A 221 -2.01 -7.54 20.15
CA GLU A 221 -2.00 -7.20 21.59
C GLU A 221 -3.38 -6.81 22.08
N GLY A 222 -4.10 -5.97 21.34
CA GLY A 222 -5.48 -5.59 21.64
C GLY A 222 -6.43 -6.77 21.68
N CYS A 223 -6.32 -7.70 20.72
CA CYS A 223 -7.09 -8.95 20.75
C CYS A 223 -6.79 -9.78 22.00
N LYS A 224 -5.52 -9.94 22.39
CA LYS A 224 -5.13 -10.69 23.61
C LYS A 224 -5.65 -10.00 24.87
N PHE A 225 -5.53 -8.68 24.96
CA PHE A 225 -6.03 -7.89 26.07
C PHE A 225 -7.55 -8.05 26.22
N TRP A 226 -8.31 -7.77 25.15
CA TRP A 226 -9.78 -7.82 25.21
C TRP A 226 -10.27 -9.25 25.48
N GLN A 227 -9.58 -10.28 25.01
CA GLN A 227 -9.91 -11.68 25.35
C GLN A 227 -9.73 -11.97 26.84
N GLY A 228 -8.64 -11.49 27.45
CA GLY A 228 -8.45 -11.57 28.91
C GLY A 228 -9.53 -10.80 29.67
N PHE A 229 -9.85 -9.57 29.22
CA PHE A 229 -10.91 -8.75 29.77
C PHE A 229 -12.29 -9.43 29.72
N ASP A 230 -12.65 -10.02 28.58
CA ASP A 230 -13.91 -10.75 28.37
C ASP A 230 -14.00 -12.05 29.17
N GLN A 231 -12.86 -12.65 29.54
CA GLN A 231 -12.75 -13.89 30.34
C GLN A 231 -12.71 -13.63 31.86
N HIS A 232 -12.14 -12.50 32.28
CA HIS A 232 -11.94 -12.18 33.70
C HIS A 232 -12.78 -10.98 34.12
N GLN A 233 -12.32 -9.74 33.86
CA GLN A 233 -12.94 -8.51 34.38
C GLN A 233 -14.43 -8.40 34.01
N SER A 234 -14.80 -8.66 32.76
CA SER A 234 -16.19 -8.57 32.31
C SER A 234 -17.11 -9.61 32.96
N ILE A 235 -16.61 -10.82 33.23
CA ILE A 235 -17.41 -11.87 33.88
C ILE A 235 -17.49 -11.62 35.39
N THR A 236 -16.41 -11.16 36.02
CA THR A 236 -16.39 -10.78 37.43
C THR A 236 -17.33 -9.61 37.71
N ALA A 237 -17.26 -8.53 36.91
CA ALA A 237 -18.17 -7.40 37.02
C ALA A 237 -19.63 -7.81 36.81
N GLN A 238 -19.93 -8.60 35.76
CA GLN A 238 -21.29 -9.09 35.52
C GLN A 238 -21.82 -9.91 36.70
N LYS A 239 -21.03 -10.86 37.23
CA LYS A 239 -21.41 -11.66 38.40
C LYS A 239 -21.61 -10.80 39.66
N ALA A 240 -20.72 -9.84 39.92
CA ALA A 240 -20.83 -8.96 41.08
C ALA A 240 -22.09 -8.08 41.02
N VAL A 241 -22.44 -7.55 39.85
CA VAL A 241 -23.68 -6.81 39.62
C VAL A 241 -24.91 -7.70 39.84
N THR A 242 -24.94 -8.91 39.28
CA THR A 242 -26.07 -9.84 39.46
C THR A 242 -26.21 -10.29 40.93
N HIS A 243 -25.10 -10.61 41.63
CA HIS A 243 -25.13 -10.93 43.07
C HIS A 243 -25.64 -9.76 43.93
N PHE A 244 -25.28 -8.51 43.58
CA PHE A 244 -25.77 -7.33 44.29
C PHE A 244 -27.27 -7.10 44.00
N ILE A 245 -27.73 -7.28 42.75
CA ILE A 245 -29.16 -7.28 42.41
C ILE A 245 -29.93 -8.30 43.25
N GLU A 246 -29.46 -9.55 43.35
CA GLU A 246 -30.11 -10.57 44.16
C GLU A 246 -30.15 -10.21 45.65
N SER A 247 -29.08 -9.64 46.18
CA SER A 247 -29.02 -9.17 47.57
C SER A 247 -30.07 -8.09 47.85
N LEU A 248 -30.17 -7.08 46.98
CA LEU A 248 -31.16 -6.01 47.08
C LEU A 248 -32.60 -6.55 46.94
N GLN A 249 -32.84 -7.51 46.05
CA GLN A 249 -34.16 -8.13 45.87
C GLN A 249 -34.62 -8.87 47.13
N ARG A 250 -33.73 -9.66 47.77
CA ARG A 250 -34.00 -10.35 49.04
C ARG A 250 -34.30 -9.36 50.18
N SER A 251 -33.65 -8.20 50.20
CA SER A 251 -33.85 -7.15 51.20
C SER A 251 -34.96 -6.15 50.91
N SER A 252 -35.68 -6.28 49.78
CA SER A 252 -36.60 -5.27 49.26
C SER A 252 -37.88 -5.04 50.08
N ALA A 253 -38.22 -5.95 51.00
CA ALA A 253 -39.46 -5.89 51.78
C ALA A 253 -39.51 -4.76 52.83
N ASN A 254 -38.35 -4.30 53.35
CA ASN A 254 -38.27 -3.26 54.38
C ASN A 254 -37.15 -2.24 54.07
N SER A 255 -37.38 -0.96 54.37
CA SER A 255 -36.38 0.10 54.18
C SER A 255 -35.14 -0.08 55.07
N THR A 256 -35.30 -0.66 56.25
CA THR A 256 -34.21 -0.95 57.20
C THR A 256 -33.29 -2.06 56.68
N THR A 257 -33.85 -3.14 56.11
CA THR A 257 -33.07 -4.25 55.51
C THR A 257 -32.36 -3.82 54.23
N LEU A 258 -32.97 -2.92 53.45
CA LEU A 258 -32.32 -2.31 52.29
C LEU A 258 -31.04 -1.55 52.69
N ARG A 259 -31.08 -0.76 53.76
CA ARG A 259 -29.89 -0.06 54.28
C ARG A 259 -28.80 -1.02 54.75
N GLN A 260 -29.16 -2.12 55.42
CA GLN A 260 -28.20 -3.16 55.82
C GLN A 260 -27.57 -3.88 54.61
N SER A 261 -28.32 -4.12 53.51
CA SER A 261 -27.75 -4.69 52.29
C SER A 261 -26.77 -3.78 51.54
N VAL A 262 -26.71 -2.49 51.91
CA VAL A 262 -25.85 -1.47 51.29
C VAL A 262 -24.75 -0.97 52.25
N ASP A 263 -24.59 -1.63 53.40
CA ASP A 263 -23.50 -1.34 54.35
C ASP A 263 -22.13 -1.49 53.65
N PRO A 264 -21.23 -0.48 53.69
CA PRO A 264 -19.87 -0.59 53.16
C PRO A 264 -19.06 -1.78 53.70
N ASN A 265 -19.40 -2.31 54.87
CA ASN A 265 -18.79 -3.48 55.47
C ASN A 265 -19.29 -4.81 54.90
N ASN A 266 -20.39 -4.82 54.13
CA ASN A 266 -20.93 -6.00 53.48
C ASN A 266 -20.02 -6.46 52.34
N ASP A 267 -19.63 -7.74 52.34
CA ASP A 267 -18.69 -8.27 51.35
C ASP A 267 -19.22 -8.24 49.91
N ILE A 268 -20.55 -8.29 49.72
CA ILE A 268 -21.18 -8.13 48.40
C ILE A 268 -20.97 -6.69 47.89
N VAL A 269 -21.07 -5.69 48.78
CA VAL A 269 -20.84 -4.28 48.44
C VAL A 269 -19.36 -4.03 48.11
N LYS A 270 -18.43 -4.61 48.89
CA LYS A 270 -16.99 -4.54 48.61
C LYS A 270 -16.65 -5.18 47.26
N LEU A 271 -17.15 -6.38 46.99
CA LEU A 271 -16.95 -7.10 45.74
C LEU A 271 -17.50 -6.31 44.54
N PHE A 272 -18.70 -5.73 44.68
CA PHE A 272 -19.32 -4.88 43.66
C PHE A 272 -18.46 -3.64 43.34
N ARG A 273 -18.03 -2.88 44.36
CA ARG A 273 -17.18 -1.69 44.18
C ARG A 273 -15.85 -2.03 43.50
N MET A 274 -15.17 -3.08 43.98
CA MET A 274 -13.88 -3.52 43.46
C MET A 274 -13.98 -4.03 42.01
N ALA A 275 -15.00 -4.83 41.70
CA ALA A 275 -15.20 -5.35 40.35
C ALA A 275 -15.53 -4.24 39.33
N LEU A 276 -16.30 -3.21 39.71
CA LEU A 276 -16.58 -2.07 38.84
C LEU A 276 -15.39 -1.11 38.70
N TYR A 277 -14.56 -0.98 39.73
CA TYR A 277 -13.29 -0.25 39.65
C TYR A 277 -12.31 -0.93 38.67
N GLU A 278 -12.06 -2.23 38.84
CA GLU A 278 -11.19 -3.01 37.95
C GLU A 278 -11.69 -3.04 36.50
N TYR A 279 -13.01 -3.15 36.31
CA TYR A 279 -13.63 -3.08 34.99
C TYR A 279 -13.38 -1.72 34.33
N GLY A 280 -13.69 -0.61 35.02
CA GLY A 280 -13.60 0.73 34.47
C GLY A 280 -12.17 1.16 34.16
N GLU A 281 -11.20 0.84 35.02
CA GLU A 281 -9.79 1.17 34.75
C GLU A 281 -9.23 0.33 33.59
N ALA A 282 -9.60 -0.96 33.48
CA ALA A 282 -9.19 -1.79 32.36
C ALA A 282 -9.85 -1.37 31.02
N GLU A 283 -11.14 -1.01 31.04
CA GLU A 283 -11.86 -0.46 29.88
C GLU A 283 -11.21 0.85 29.39
N LYS A 284 -10.93 1.78 30.33
CA LYS A 284 -10.29 3.07 30.06
C LYS A 284 -8.86 2.94 29.53
N TYR A 285 -8.05 2.05 30.11
CA TYR A 285 -6.71 1.73 29.59
C TYR A 285 -6.76 1.26 28.13
N ALA A 286 -7.73 0.39 27.83
CA ALA A 286 -7.86 -0.22 26.52
C ALA A 286 -8.43 0.74 25.45
N ASP A 287 -9.40 1.58 25.82
CA ASP A 287 -9.92 2.62 24.93
C ASP A 287 -8.83 3.66 24.61
N GLN A 288 -7.93 3.99 25.55
CA GLN A 288 -6.78 4.86 25.28
C GLN A 288 -5.77 4.23 24.29
N ARG A 289 -5.49 2.92 24.41
CA ARG A 289 -4.47 2.24 23.61
C ARG A 289 -4.97 1.77 22.24
N TRP A 290 -6.22 1.33 22.14
CA TRP A 290 -6.78 0.70 20.92
C TRP A 290 -8.03 1.41 20.36
N GLY A 291 -8.68 2.29 21.11
CA GLY A 291 -9.91 2.98 20.67
C GLY A 291 -9.72 4.00 19.54
N HIS A 292 -8.49 4.44 19.29
CA HIS A 292 -8.15 5.41 18.24
C HIS A 292 -7.34 4.82 17.08
N LEU A 293 -7.27 3.49 16.95
CA LEU A 293 -6.56 2.87 15.85
C LEU A 293 -7.23 3.11 14.50
N HIS A 294 -6.40 3.32 13.48
CA HIS A 294 -6.80 3.49 12.10
C HIS A 294 -6.18 2.36 11.27
N VAL A 295 -7.02 1.67 10.52
CA VAL A 295 -6.60 0.59 9.61
C VAL A 295 -6.99 0.95 8.18
N GLU A 296 -6.19 0.50 7.23
CA GLU A 296 -6.48 0.63 5.80
C GLU A 296 -7.36 -0.54 5.37
N PHE A 297 -8.55 -0.26 4.80
CA PHE A 297 -9.49 -1.28 4.36
C PHE A 297 -10.28 -0.84 3.13
N ASP A 298 -10.63 -1.79 2.25
CA ASP A 298 -11.57 -1.53 1.16
C ASP A 298 -12.99 -1.77 1.65
N CYS A 299 -13.87 -0.79 1.46
CA CYS A 299 -15.28 -0.95 1.81
C CYS A 299 -15.99 -1.88 0.80
N ALA A 300 -16.52 -3.00 1.27
CA ALA A 300 -17.17 -4.01 0.42
C ALA A 300 -18.40 -3.50 -0.35
N LYS A 301 -19.00 -2.36 0.05
CA LYS A 301 -20.14 -1.74 -0.63
C LYS A 301 -19.72 -0.73 -1.72
N CYS A 302 -18.85 0.23 -1.40
CA CYS A 302 -18.44 1.26 -2.35
C CYS A 302 -17.13 0.98 -3.10
N GLN A 303 -16.39 -0.07 -2.73
CA GLN A 303 -15.12 -0.50 -3.35
C GLN A 303 -14.02 0.58 -3.32
N VAL A 304 -14.09 1.49 -2.33
CA VAL A 304 -13.07 2.52 -2.07
C VAL A 304 -12.22 2.12 -0.88
N SER A 305 -10.90 2.21 -1.00
CA SER A 305 -9.95 2.10 0.12
C SER A 305 -10.10 3.30 1.05
N GLN A 306 -10.23 3.05 2.34
CA GLN A 306 -10.35 4.07 3.38
C GLN A 306 -9.45 3.77 4.56
N VAL A 307 -9.08 4.82 5.29
CA VAL A 307 -8.32 4.75 6.54
C VAL A 307 -9.26 5.13 7.69
N GLY A 308 -9.37 4.25 8.69
CA GLY A 308 -10.23 4.47 9.86
C GLY A 308 -10.58 3.16 10.56
N TRP A 309 -11.61 3.17 11.41
CA TRP A 309 -12.13 1.94 12.03
C TRP A 309 -13.36 1.42 11.27
N PRO A 310 -13.28 0.29 10.55
CA PRO A 310 -14.39 -0.26 9.79
C PRO A 310 -15.44 -0.90 10.70
N LYS A 311 -16.62 -1.19 10.13
CA LYS A 311 -17.67 -1.98 10.80
C LYS A 311 -17.95 -3.24 9.99
N PRO A 312 -18.03 -4.43 10.61
CA PRO A 312 -18.38 -5.65 9.91
C PRO A 312 -19.84 -5.57 9.41
N ASP A 313 -20.09 -6.08 8.21
CA ASP A 313 -21.45 -6.30 7.70
C ASP A 313 -22.16 -7.36 8.57
N LYS A 314 -23.43 -7.10 8.87
CA LYS A 314 -24.28 -7.99 9.67
C LYS A 314 -24.60 -9.30 8.97
N VAL A 315 -24.64 -9.32 7.63
CA VAL A 315 -24.96 -10.53 6.85
C VAL A 315 -23.69 -11.28 6.48
N ARG A 316 -22.61 -10.55 6.16
CA ARG A 316 -21.31 -11.14 5.79
C ARG A 316 -20.21 -10.59 6.71
N PRO A 317 -19.94 -11.20 7.88
CA PRO A 317 -19.01 -10.64 8.87
C PRO A 317 -17.55 -10.53 8.42
N ASN A 318 -17.18 -11.15 7.29
CA ASN A 318 -15.88 -10.97 6.65
C ASN A 318 -15.81 -9.71 5.75
N ASN A 319 -16.94 -9.07 5.47
CA ASN A 319 -17.01 -7.83 4.68
C ASN A 319 -16.95 -6.62 5.62
N LEU A 320 -16.02 -5.71 5.33
CA LEU A 320 -15.86 -4.45 6.05
C LEU A 320 -16.61 -3.32 5.35
N LEU A 321 -17.33 -2.51 6.12
CA LEU A 321 -18.08 -1.35 5.65
C LEU A 321 -17.51 -0.08 6.27
N CYS A 322 -17.38 0.97 5.46
CA CYS A 322 -17.11 2.31 5.98
C CYS A 322 -18.33 2.88 6.72
N ALA A 323 -18.10 3.94 7.51
CA ALA A 323 -19.14 4.51 8.37
C ALA A 323 -20.42 4.92 7.60
N ALA A 324 -20.27 5.56 6.43
CA ALA A 324 -21.38 5.96 5.58
C ALA A 324 -22.18 4.75 5.06
N CYS A 325 -21.50 3.78 4.42
CA CYS A 325 -22.15 2.57 3.90
C CYS A 325 -22.84 1.74 4.99
N TYR A 326 -22.28 1.69 6.20
CA TYR A 326 -22.89 1.02 7.35
C TYR A 326 -24.15 1.75 7.84
N GLN A 327 -24.14 3.09 7.87
CA GLN A 327 -25.33 3.87 8.25
C GLN A 327 -26.47 3.69 7.25
N GLU A 328 -26.20 3.80 5.95
CA GLU A 328 -27.19 3.56 4.88
C GLU A 328 -27.81 2.16 4.96
N TYR A 329 -26.97 1.12 5.14
CA TYR A 329 -27.46 -0.25 5.25
C TYR A 329 -28.30 -0.48 6.51
N ARG A 330 -27.95 0.19 7.61
CA ARG A 330 -28.75 0.18 8.84
C ARG A 330 -30.10 0.88 8.64
N THR A 331 -30.16 2.00 7.92
CA THR A 331 -31.43 2.71 7.69
C THR A 331 -32.34 1.95 6.71
N SER A 332 -31.81 1.33 5.65
CA SER A 332 -32.61 0.51 4.73
C SER A 332 -33.23 -0.71 5.43
N MET A 333 -32.45 -1.48 6.21
CA MET A 333 -32.98 -2.60 7.00
C MET A 333 -34.08 -2.18 8.00
N ILE A 334 -34.00 -0.98 8.58
CA ILE A 334 -35.01 -0.47 9.50
C ILE A 334 -36.28 -0.08 8.72
N LEU A 335 -36.15 0.50 7.53
CA LEU A 335 -37.27 0.85 6.67
C LEU A 335 -38.01 -0.41 6.18
N GLU A 336 -37.27 -1.41 5.69
CA GLU A 336 -37.80 -2.70 5.24
C GLU A 336 -38.56 -3.42 6.37
N LYS A 337 -37.98 -3.49 7.58
CA LYS A 337 -38.66 -4.07 8.75
C LYS A 337 -39.91 -3.30 9.17
N LYS A 338 -39.92 -1.97 9.05
CA LYS A 338 -41.11 -1.16 9.33
C LYS A 338 -42.20 -1.36 8.26
N MET A 339 -41.85 -1.39 6.98
CA MET A 339 -42.83 -1.60 5.90
C MET A 339 -43.41 -3.02 5.91
N THR A 340 -42.58 -4.05 6.12
CA THR A 340 -43.07 -5.43 6.26
C THR A 340 -43.96 -5.62 7.49
N GLY A 341 -43.59 -5.03 8.64
CA GLY A 341 -44.42 -5.03 9.85
C GLY A 341 -45.80 -4.37 9.66
N VAL A 342 -45.87 -3.25 8.93
CA VAL A 342 -47.15 -2.59 8.60
C VAL A 342 -47.97 -3.41 7.59
N SER A 343 -47.33 -4.02 6.59
CA SER A 343 -48.05 -4.87 5.62
C SER A 343 -48.70 -6.10 6.26
N GLN A 344 -48.11 -6.68 7.31
CA GLN A 344 -48.70 -7.81 8.03
C GLN A 344 -49.90 -7.41 8.91
N GLN A 345 -49.94 -6.17 9.42
CA GLN A 345 -51.12 -5.68 10.14
C GLN A 345 -52.31 -5.39 9.22
N LEU A 346 -52.08 -5.04 7.95
CA LEU A 346 -53.15 -4.86 6.95
C LEU A 346 -53.68 -6.17 6.34
N LEU A 347 -53.00 -7.30 6.55
CA LEU A 347 -53.45 -8.63 6.13
C LEU A 347 -54.20 -9.41 7.22
N ASN A 348 -54.21 -8.92 8.46
CA ASN A 348 -54.91 -9.53 9.60
C ASN A 348 -56.27 -8.87 9.92
N LEU A 349 -56.97 -8.38 8.90
CA LEU A 349 -58.40 -8.05 9.04
C LEU A 349 -59.24 -9.35 9.04
N PRO A 350 -60.17 -9.54 10.00
CA PRO A 350 -60.97 -10.76 10.08
C PRO A 350 -62.09 -10.76 9.03
N GLY A 351 -61.76 -11.16 7.80
CA GLY A 351 -62.74 -11.38 6.73
C GLY A 351 -62.17 -11.18 5.33
N GLY A 352 -61.70 -12.26 4.69
CA GLY A 352 -61.25 -12.20 3.28
C GLY A 352 -60.49 -13.44 2.81
N SER A 353 -61.20 -14.32 2.11
CA SER A 353 -60.74 -15.41 1.22
C SER A 353 -59.28 -15.91 1.24
N MET A 354 -59.17 -17.19 1.61
CA MET A 354 -58.42 -18.22 0.89
C MET A 354 -57.82 -17.81 -0.49
N LEU A 355 -56.52 -17.57 -0.54
CA LEU A 355 -55.69 -17.84 -1.74
C LEU A 355 -54.32 -18.38 -1.30
N SER A 356 -54.13 -19.69 -1.45
CA SER A 356 -52.85 -20.36 -1.17
C SER A 356 -51.76 -19.88 -2.14
N PHE A 357 -50.63 -19.45 -1.59
CA PHE A 357 -49.36 -19.47 -2.31
C PHE A 357 -48.51 -20.62 -1.80
N SER A 358 -48.28 -21.59 -2.68
CA SER A 358 -47.69 -22.88 -2.34
C SER A 358 -46.23 -22.78 -1.89
N SER A 359 -45.93 -23.38 -0.74
CA SER A 359 -44.56 -23.66 -0.31
C SER A 359 -43.88 -24.61 -1.31
N GLN A 360 -42.82 -24.16 -1.99
CA GLN A 360 -41.85 -25.06 -2.60
C GLN A 360 -40.65 -25.25 -1.67
N SER A 361 -40.69 -26.38 -0.95
CA SER A 361 -39.52 -26.98 -0.33
C SER A 361 -38.73 -27.79 -1.35
N THR A 362 -37.44 -27.53 -1.49
CA THR A 362 -36.48 -28.48 -2.08
C THR A 362 -35.34 -28.73 -1.10
N LEU A 363 -35.02 -30.02 -0.94
CA LEU A 363 -34.12 -30.56 0.08
C LEU A 363 -32.63 -30.44 -0.29
N ASN A 364 -31.82 -30.50 0.77
CA ASN A 364 -30.41 -30.88 0.86
C ASN A 364 -29.69 -31.42 -0.39
N SER A 365 -28.43 -31.00 -0.53
CA SER A 365 -27.31 -31.93 -0.82
C SER A 365 -26.00 -31.39 -0.26
N THR A 366 -25.34 -32.17 0.60
CA THR A 366 -23.95 -32.00 1.01
C THR A 366 -23.05 -32.88 0.14
N ALA A 367 -21.99 -32.32 -0.45
CA ALA A 367 -20.79 -33.07 -0.84
C ALA A 367 -19.62 -32.11 -1.12
N SER A 368 -18.41 -32.66 -1.11
CA SER A 368 -17.14 -31.92 -1.01
C SER A 368 -16.23 -32.05 -2.25
N ALA A 369 -15.38 -31.02 -2.42
CA ALA A 369 -14.01 -31.08 -2.96
C ALA A 369 -13.75 -31.16 -4.49
N SER A 370 -12.50 -30.78 -4.79
CA SER A 370 -11.69 -30.88 -6.03
C SER A 370 -11.78 -29.78 -7.11
N ASP A 371 -10.58 -29.44 -7.59
CA ASP A 371 -10.23 -28.67 -8.79
C ASP A 371 -10.92 -29.23 -10.06
N ASP A 372 -11.06 -28.53 -11.19
CA ASP A 372 -9.95 -27.96 -11.98
C ASP A 372 -10.45 -26.98 -13.06
N THR A 373 -9.47 -26.37 -13.74
CA THR A 373 -9.54 -25.47 -14.89
C THR A 373 -10.32 -26.01 -16.10
N SER A 374 -11.02 -25.11 -16.82
CA SER A 374 -10.79 -24.87 -18.27
C SER A 374 -11.80 -23.88 -18.88
N THR A 375 -11.45 -23.39 -20.08
CA THR A 375 -12.15 -22.34 -20.83
C THR A 375 -13.13 -22.91 -21.88
N LYS A 376 -14.25 -22.22 -22.17
CA LYS A 376 -14.57 -21.66 -23.52
C LYS A 376 -16.01 -21.14 -23.73
N SER A 377 -16.08 -19.86 -24.12
CA SER A 377 -16.83 -19.25 -25.24
C SER A 377 -18.33 -19.47 -25.51
N ASN A 378 -18.98 -18.33 -25.87
CA ASN A 378 -20.15 -18.10 -26.76
C ASN A 378 -21.52 -17.94 -26.08
N LYS A 379 -22.45 -17.05 -26.47
CA LYS A 379 -22.52 -15.78 -27.28
C LYS A 379 -24.04 -15.32 -27.19
N PRO A 380 -24.59 -14.31 -27.91
CA PRO A 380 -25.15 -13.15 -27.21
C PRO A 380 -26.61 -12.74 -27.54
N GLY A 381 -27.06 -11.63 -26.91
CA GLY A 381 -28.31 -10.87 -27.20
C GLY A 381 -29.13 -10.65 -25.92
N PHE A 382 -29.80 -9.54 -25.62
CA PHE A 382 -30.04 -8.21 -26.26
C PHE A 382 -30.31 -7.19 -25.10
N LYS A 383 -30.67 -5.90 -25.23
CA LYS A 383 -31.23 -5.05 -26.30
C LYS A 383 -30.92 -3.54 -26.04
N LYS A 384 -31.33 -2.69 -26.99
CA LYS A 384 -31.71 -1.25 -26.97
C LYS A 384 -32.01 -0.62 -25.58
N MET A 385 -31.82 0.68 -25.30
CA MET A 385 -31.46 1.89 -26.09
C MET A 385 -30.95 2.99 -25.09
N PHE A 386 -30.71 4.28 -25.38
CA PHE A 386 -31.00 5.15 -26.54
C PHE A 386 -29.73 5.99 -26.89
N ASN A 387 -29.82 7.31 -27.05
CA ASN A 387 -28.74 8.27 -27.34
C ASN A 387 -29.24 9.73 -27.19
N MET A 388 -28.31 10.69 -27.24
CA MET A 388 -28.47 12.16 -27.45
C MET A 388 -28.90 13.08 -26.28
N LEU A 389 -27.95 13.94 -25.87
CA LEU A 389 -28.06 15.37 -26.18
C LEU A 389 -26.69 15.94 -26.63
N LYS A 390 -26.70 16.99 -27.47
CA LYS A 390 -25.52 17.61 -28.12
C LYS A 390 -25.28 19.04 -27.61
N GLY A 391 -24.04 19.53 -27.73
CA GLY A 391 -23.68 20.96 -27.66
C GLY A 391 -22.52 21.23 -26.68
N ASN A 392 -21.23 21.35 -27.04
CA ASN A 392 -20.47 21.64 -28.27
C ASN A 392 -20.22 23.15 -28.57
N LYS A 393 -18.92 23.50 -28.74
CA LYS A 393 -18.31 24.80 -29.17
C LYS A 393 -18.32 25.94 -28.10
N LYS A 394 -17.32 26.85 -28.04
CA LYS A 394 -16.21 27.19 -28.98
C LYS A 394 -15.09 28.07 -28.32
N LYS A 395 -13.82 27.87 -28.71
CA LYS A 395 -12.71 28.87 -28.87
C LYS A 395 -12.24 29.69 -27.64
N ASN A 396 -10.99 30.20 -27.53
CA ASN A 396 -9.85 30.41 -28.46
C ASN A 396 -8.51 30.27 -27.66
N ARG A 397 -7.41 29.76 -28.25
CA ARG A 397 -6.14 30.47 -28.64
C ARG A 397 -5.51 31.41 -27.58
N SER A 398 -4.19 31.48 -27.34
CA SER A 398 -2.96 30.76 -27.84
C SER A 398 -1.75 31.25 -26.97
N SER A 399 -0.46 30.89 -27.11
CA SER A 399 0.36 30.19 -28.12
C SER A 399 1.56 29.42 -27.46
N SER A 400 2.31 28.56 -28.19
CA SER A 400 3.72 28.69 -28.69
C SER A 400 4.82 28.93 -27.61
N ASN A 401 6.00 28.28 -27.61
CA ASN A 401 6.73 27.44 -28.59
C ASN A 401 7.06 26.06 -27.93
N ASP A 402 7.21 24.89 -28.57
CA ASP A 402 7.72 24.48 -29.90
C ASP A 402 9.25 24.34 -30.02
N SER A 403 9.73 23.09 -30.04
CA SER A 403 10.95 22.65 -30.74
C SER A 403 11.00 21.12 -30.90
N THR A 404 10.30 20.62 -31.92
CA THR A 404 10.69 19.49 -32.82
C THR A 404 11.46 18.27 -32.27
N THR A 405 10.77 17.13 -32.26
CA THR A 405 11.37 15.77 -32.25
C THR A 405 11.48 15.23 -33.69
N THR A 406 12.68 14.90 -34.16
CA THR A 406 12.88 14.25 -35.48
C THR A 406 12.82 12.74 -35.37
N SER A 407 11.84 12.14 -36.05
CA SER A 407 11.72 10.69 -36.26
C SER A 407 12.78 10.18 -37.24
N ALA A 408 13.49 9.10 -36.89
CA ALA A 408 14.28 8.30 -37.83
C ALA A 408 13.91 6.81 -37.68
N SER A 409 13.86 6.10 -38.80
CA SER A 409 13.23 4.79 -38.96
C SER A 409 14.08 3.62 -38.46
N PHE A 410 13.41 2.68 -37.81
CA PHE A 410 13.91 1.35 -37.45
C PHE A 410 14.26 0.55 -38.72
N ILE A 411 15.50 0.07 -38.86
CA ILE A 411 15.91 -0.90 -39.89
C ILE A 411 16.63 -2.06 -39.20
N GLU A 412 16.09 -3.25 -39.41
CA GLU A 412 16.49 -4.52 -38.81
C GLU A 412 17.52 -5.25 -39.70
N PRO A 413 18.71 -5.64 -39.20
CA PRO A 413 19.64 -6.48 -39.95
C PRO A 413 19.32 -7.98 -39.73
N GLN A 414 18.99 -8.68 -40.81
CA GLN A 414 18.79 -10.13 -40.78
C GLN A 414 20.07 -10.89 -40.41
N ARG A 415 19.93 -11.92 -39.57
CA ARG A 415 20.94 -12.98 -39.41
C ARG A 415 21.12 -13.74 -40.73
N ASN A 416 22.36 -13.86 -41.20
CA ASN A 416 22.77 -14.85 -42.19
C ASN A 416 24.16 -15.40 -41.85
N SER A 417 24.20 -16.43 -41.00
CA SER A 417 25.42 -17.20 -40.74
C SER A 417 25.49 -18.38 -41.68
N ARG A 418 26.32 -18.29 -42.73
CA ARG A 418 26.63 -19.41 -43.63
C ARG A 418 28.01 -19.97 -43.31
N MET A 419 28.07 -21.24 -42.94
CA MET A 419 29.33 -21.97 -42.77
C MET A 419 30.13 -21.98 -44.08
N MET A 420 31.44 -21.82 -43.97
CA MET A 420 32.42 -22.45 -44.85
C MET A 420 33.55 -22.99 -43.98
N MET A 421 33.94 -24.24 -44.19
CA MET A 421 35.19 -24.79 -43.69
C MET A 421 36.33 -24.43 -44.65
N ALA A 422 37.52 -24.21 -44.09
CA ALA A 422 38.82 -24.52 -44.68
C ALA A 422 39.79 -24.81 -43.53
#